data_AF-A0A960R0J2-F1
#
_entry.id   AF-A0A960R0J2-F1
#
_cell.length_a   1.000
_cell.length_b   1.000
_cell.length_c   1.000
_cell.angle_alpha   90.00
_cell.angle_beta   90.00
_cell.angle_gamma   90.00
#
_symmetry.space_group_name_H-M   'P 1'
#
loop_
_entity.id
_entity.type
_entity.pdbx_description
1 polymer ?
#
loop_
_entity_poly.entity_id
_entity_poly.type
_entity_poly.pdbx_seq_one_letter_code
_entity_poly.pdbx_strand_id
1 'polypeptide(L)'
;MQQDINYQKAMDMLNLTLQEMKKEMSEIDGMSLKGDKKKMAKYMHNIMEKIEKKIKKYSKSQDHGDFNSICRELEALQPSFILNYNEICYNSGLETLNDTLEEMEGELASIDKKKYSGPKGDKAKHLHEIYDQLSSIVEKFASTHEHNDFELALKQMEELKPKFMLTYNELAS
;
A
#
# COMPACT_ATOMS: atom_id res chain seq x y z
N MET A 1 -24.31 36.10 12.33
CA MET A 1 -25.00 35.16 11.42
C MET A 1 -24.47 33.77 11.72
N GLN A 2 -25.26 32.96 12.43
CA GLN A 2 -24.96 31.54 12.61
C GLN A 2 -25.23 30.87 11.26
N GLN A 3 -24.22 30.29 10.62
CA GLN A 3 -24.48 29.40 9.48
C GLN A 3 -25.20 28.18 10.03
N ASP A 4 -26.45 27.97 9.61
CA ASP A 4 -27.14 26.71 9.88
C ASP A 4 -26.31 25.58 9.27
N ILE A 5 -25.88 24.64 10.11
CA ILE A 5 -25.13 23.48 9.67
C ILE A 5 -26.07 22.66 8.78
N ASN A 6 -25.66 22.45 7.53
CA ASN A 6 -26.34 21.50 6.65
C ASN A 6 -25.97 20.08 7.07
N TYR A 7 -26.70 19.54 8.05
CA TYR A 7 -26.47 18.21 8.61
C TYR A 7 -26.59 17.08 7.58
N GLN A 8 -27.39 17.26 6.52
CA GLN A 8 -27.45 16.28 5.43
C GLN A 8 -26.11 16.21 4.69
N LYS A 9 -25.60 17.37 4.26
CA LYS A 9 -24.29 17.44 3.59
C LYS A 9 -23.16 16.94 4.48
N ALA A 10 -23.22 17.26 5.77
CA ALA A 10 -22.23 16.81 6.76
C ALA A 10 -22.30 15.28 6.97
N MET A 11 -23.50 14.70 6.95
CA MET A 11 -23.69 13.25 7.01
C MET A 11 -23.17 12.56 5.74
N ASP A 12 -23.38 13.15 4.57
CA ASP A 12 -22.86 12.60 3.30
C ASP A 12 -21.33 12.55 3.33
N MET A 13 -20.67 13.59 3.87
CA MET A 13 -19.22 13.60 4.08
C MET A 13 -18.76 12.51 5.06
N LEU A 14 -19.44 12.33 6.20
CA LEU A 14 -19.11 11.26 7.15
C LEU A 14 -19.25 9.86 6.54
N ASN A 15 -20.29 9.65 5.73
CA ASN A 15 -20.48 8.39 5.03
C ASN A 15 -19.38 8.14 4.00
N LEU A 16 -18.96 9.18 3.27
CA LEU A 16 -17.84 9.08 2.33
C LEU A 16 -16.56 8.66 3.04
N THR A 17 -16.20 9.33 4.14
CA THR A 17 -15.01 8.97 4.93
C THR A 17 -15.09 7.54 5.46
N LEU A 18 -16.26 7.08 5.93
CA LEU A 18 -16.42 5.69 6.37
C LEU A 18 -16.24 4.69 5.21
N GLN A 19 -16.67 5.03 3.99
CA GLN A 19 -16.46 4.18 2.81
C GLN A 19 -14.98 4.13 2.42
N GLU A 20 -14.26 5.25 2.49
CA GLU A 20 -12.81 5.30 2.27
C GLU A 20 -12.07 4.40 3.28
N MET A 21 -12.37 4.54 4.58
CA MET A 21 -11.79 3.67 5.61
C MET A 21 -12.10 2.19 5.38
N LYS A 22 -13.31 1.86 4.92
CA LYS A 22 -13.70 0.47 4.58
C LYS A 22 -12.90 -0.08 3.40
N LYS A 23 -12.67 0.74 2.38
CA LYS A 23 -11.85 0.38 1.23
C LYS A 23 -10.41 0.10 1.68
N GLU A 24 -9.83 1.00 2.45
CA GLU A 24 -8.49 0.86 3.03
C GLU A 24 -8.35 -0.40 3.89
N MET A 25 -9.37 -0.73 4.71
CA MET A 25 -9.38 -1.99 5.46
C MET A 25 -9.48 -3.22 4.57
N SER A 26 -10.26 -3.17 3.49
CA SER A 26 -10.37 -4.29 2.55
C SER A 26 -9.05 -4.58 1.84
N GLU A 27 -8.25 -3.55 1.55
CA GLU A 27 -6.92 -3.71 0.99
C GLU A 27 -5.97 -4.39 2.00
N ILE A 28 -6.01 -3.94 3.26
CA ILE A 28 -5.27 -4.55 4.38
C ILE A 28 -5.66 -6.02 4.62
N ASP A 29 -6.95 -6.35 4.56
CA ASP A 29 -7.44 -7.72 4.79
C ASP A 29 -6.96 -8.70 3.72
N GLY A 30 -6.60 -8.21 2.53
CA GLY A 30 -5.95 -8.99 1.48
C GLY A 30 -4.48 -9.31 1.75
N MET A 31 -3.85 -8.68 2.74
CA MET A 31 -2.42 -8.81 3.03
C MET A 31 -2.14 -9.92 4.05
N SER A 32 -1.04 -10.65 3.87
CA SER A 32 -0.57 -11.66 4.83
C SER A 32 0.17 -11.02 6.02
N LEU A 33 -0.57 -10.32 6.89
CA LEU A 33 0.01 -9.59 8.03
C LEU A 33 0.41 -10.49 9.20
N LYS A 34 1.58 -10.19 9.80
CA LYS A 34 2.12 -10.86 11.00
C LYS A 34 2.57 -9.84 12.04
N GLY A 35 2.75 -10.29 13.27
CA GLY A 35 3.33 -9.48 14.35
C GLY A 35 2.57 -8.18 14.61
N ASP A 36 3.29 -7.06 14.63
CA ASP A 36 2.75 -5.75 14.98
C ASP A 36 1.82 -5.18 13.90
N LYS A 37 2.07 -5.46 12.61
CA LYS A 37 1.15 -5.09 11.51
C LYS A 37 -0.26 -5.67 11.73
N LYS A 38 -0.34 -6.92 12.19
CA LYS A 38 -1.63 -7.57 12.52
C LYS A 38 -2.33 -6.90 13.70
N LYS A 39 -1.58 -6.41 14.69
CA LYS A 39 -2.15 -5.66 15.82
C LYS A 39 -2.66 -4.29 15.36
N MET A 40 -1.92 -3.59 14.51
CA MET A 40 -2.33 -2.32 13.89
C MET A 40 -3.61 -2.49 13.08
N ALA A 41 -3.68 -3.48 12.19
CA ALA A 41 -4.89 -3.77 11.41
C ALA A 41 -6.11 -4.05 12.31
N LYS A 42 -5.93 -4.81 13.40
CA LYS A 42 -7.01 -5.05 14.37
C LYS A 42 -7.46 -3.75 15.06
N TYR A 43 -6.52 -2.86 15.40
CA TYR A 43 -6.84 -1.56 15.98
C TYR A 43 -7.61 -0.67 14.98
N MET A 44 -7.22 -0.67 13.71
CA MET A 44 -7.91 0.05 12.65
C MET A 44 -9.34 -0.47 12.43
N HIS A 45 -9.54 -1.79 12.40
CA HIS A 45 -10.88 -2.41 12.37
C HIS A 45 -11.75 -1.91 13.53
N ASN A 46 -11.21 -1.86 14.75
CA ASN A 46 -11.95 -1.36 15.92
C ASN A 46 -12.37 0.10 15.77
N ILE A 47 -11.51 0.97 15.21
CA ILE A 47 -11.85 2.38 14.95
C ILE A 47 -13.02 2.44 13.95
N MET A 48 -12.88 1.77 12.81
CA MET A 48 -13.88 1.76 11.75
C MET A 48 -15.24 1.27 12.26
N GLU A 49 -15.27 0.14 12.97
CA GLU A 49 -16.50 -0.41 13.56
C GLU A 49 -17.15 0.55 14.56
N LYS A 50 -16.34 1.25 15.37
CA LYS A 50 -16.85 2.19 16.37
C LYS A 50 -17.54 3.37 15.70
N ILE A 51 -16.91 3.94 14.67
CA ILE A 51 -17.46 5.04 13.87
C ILE A 51 -18.74 4.57 13.16
N GLU A 52 -18.72 3.39 12.54
CA GLU A 52 -19.90 2.83 11.86
C GLU A 52 -21.09 2.62 12.82
N LYS A 53 -20.85 2.09 14.02
CA LYS A 53 -21.90 1.91 15.04
C LYS A 53 -22.53 3.24 15.43
N LYS A 54 -21.72 4.31 15.57
CA LYS A 54 -22.25 5.64 15.91
C LYS A 54 -23.01 6.28 14.75
N ILE A 55 -22.52 6.15 13.51
CA ILE A 55 -23.23 6.57 12.30
C ILE A 55 -24.61 5.89 12.21
N LYS A 56 -24.66 4.57 12.44
CA LYS A 56 -25.92 3.80 12.49
C LYS A 56 -26.84 4.20 13.63
N LYS A 57 -26.31 4.72 14.74
CA LYS A 57 -27.10 5.26 15.86
C LYS A 57 -27.70 6.60 15.46
N TYR A 58 -26.89 7.52 14.93
CA TYR A 58 -27.33 8.85 14.49
C TYR A 58 -28.39 8.75 13.39
N SER A 59 -28.25 7.85 12.42
CA SER A 59 -29.25 7.68 11.37
C SER A 59 -30.64 7.27 11.88
N LYS A 60 -30.71 6.70 13.10
CA LYS A 60 -31.96 6.35 13.79
C LYS A 60 -32.46 7.44 14.73
N SER A 61 -31.56 8.12 15.46
CA SER A 61 -31.94 9.12 16.46
C SER A 61 -32.12 10.52 15.88
N GLN A 62 -31.38 10.85 14.81
CA GLN A 62 -31.20 12.20 14.27
C GLN A 62 -30.79 13.24 15.33
N ASP A 63 -30.20 12.78 16.44
CA ASP A 63 -29.73 13.65 17.51
C ASP A 63 -28.42 14.34 17.10
N HIS A 64 -28.44 15.66 16.97
CA HIS A 64 -27.27 16.45 16.62
C HIS A 64 -26.15 16.37 17.68
N GLY A 65 -26.45 15.99 18.92
CA GLY A 65 -25.45 15.64 19.94
C GLY A 65 -24.66 14.38 19.58
N ASP A 66 -25.35 13.35 19.06
CA ASP A 66 -24.71 12.14 18.53
C ASP A 66 -23.84 12.47 17.31
N PHE A 67 -24.33 13.33 16.40
CA PHE A 67 -23.57 13.81 15.24
C PHE A 67 -22.25 14.48 15.64
N ASN A 68 -22.31 15.46 16.53
CA ASN A 68 -21.13 16.18 17.00
C ASN A 68 -20.13 15.25 17.72
N SER A 69 -20.63 14.24 18.43
CA SER A 69 -19.76 13.21 19.02
C SER A 69 -19.04 12.38 17.96
N ILE A 70 -19.68 12.08 16.83
CA ILE A 70 -19.04 11.35 15.72
C ILE A 70 -17.92 12.18 15.11
N CYS A 71 -18.19 13.46 14.81
CA CYS A 71 -17.19 14.35 14.21
C CYS A 71 -15.94 14.47 15.08
N ARG A 72 -16.09 14.73 16.38
CA ARG A 72 -14.95 14.84 17.31
C ARG A 72 -14.15 13.54 17.41
N GLU A 73 -14.83 12.41 17.36
CA GLU A 73 -14.16 11.11 17.42
C GLU A 73 -13.41 10.79 16.12
N LEU A 74 -13.99 11.14 14.98
CA LEU A 74 -13.34 11.00 13.69
C LEU A 74 -12.12 11.92 13.59
N GLU A 75 -12.23 13.19 14.00
CA GLU A 75 -11.09 14.13 14.09
C GLU A 75 -9.95 13.58 14.96
N ALA A 76 -10.28 12.88 16.05
CA ALA A 76 -9.28 12.31 16.95
C ALA A 76 -8.64 11.02 16.42
N LEU A 77 -9.39 10.18 15.69
CA LEU A 77 -8.96 8.83 15.32
C LEU A 77 -8.50 8.69 13.87
N GLN A 78 -9.01 9.53 12.96
CA GLN A 78 -8.68 9.48 11.54
C GLN A 78 -7.16 9.64 11.28
N PRO A 79 -6.43 10.56 11.94
CA PRO A 79 -4.99 10.67 11.71
C PRO A 79 -4.24 9.38 12.06
N SER A 80 -4.57 8.73 13.18
CA SER A 80 -3.96 7.46 13.57
C SER A 80 -4.35 6.33 12.62
N PHE A 81 -5.57 6.33 12.10
CA PHE A 81 -6.00 5.35 11.09
C PHE A 81 -5.17 5.48 9.82
N ILE A 82 -5.04 6.71 9.28
CA ILE A 82 -4.25 6.98 8.07
C ILE A 82 -2.77 6.63 8.26
N LEU A 83 -2.19 7.00 9.40
CA LEU A 83 -0.78 6.66 9.69
C LEU A 83 -0.56 5.15 9.73
N ASN A 84 -1.43 4.40 10.42
CA ASN A 84 -1.34 2.95 10.49
C ASN A 84 -1.57 2.30 9.11
N TYR A 85 -2.52 2.82 8.32
CA TYR A 85 -2.75 2.37 6.95
C TYR A 85 -1.49 2.51 6.10
N ASN A 86 -0.93 3.73 6.08
CA ASN A 86 0.29 4.03 5.33
C ASN A 86 1.47 3.18 5.78
N GLU A 87 1.63 2.96 7.08
CA GLU A 87 2.72 2.13 7.62
C GLU A 87 2.56 0.65 7.24
N ILE A 88 1.35 0.10 7.28
CA ILE A 88 1.09 -1.28 6.83
C ILE A 88 1.38 -1.41 5.33
N CYS A 89 0.87 -0.49 4.51
CA CYS A 89 1.07 -0.50 3.06
C CYS A 89 2.55 -0.32 2.69
N TYR A 90 3.25 0.61 3.34
CA TYR A 90 4.69 0.84 3.15
C TYR A 90 5.47 -0.44 3.41
N ASN A 91 5.30 -1.04 4.59
CA ASN A 91 6.10 -2.18 4.98
C ASN A 91 5.76 -3.44 4.16
N SER A 92 4.48 -3.63 3.81
CA SER A 92 4.06 -4.80 3.01
C SER A 92 4.50 -4.64 1.55
N GLY A 93 4.47 -3.42 1.02
CA GLY A 93 5.00 -3.09 -0.29
C GLY A 93 6.53 -3.26 -0.36
N LEU A 94 7.26 -2.81 0.66
CA LEU A 94 8.72 -3.03 0.74
C LEU A 94 9.07 -4.52 0.79
N GLU A 95 8.34 -5.33 1.56
CA GLU A 95 8.49 -6.79 1.57
C GLU A 95 8.28 -7.37 0.16
N THR A 96 7.22 -6.98 -0.53
CA THR A 96 6.92 -7.46 -1.89
C THR A 96 8.00 -7.07 -2.91
N LEU A 97 8.53 -5.85 -2.80
CA LEU A 97 9.61 -5.36 -3.65
C LEU A 97 10.90 -6.16 -3.40
N ASN A 98 11.26 -6.39 -2.14
CA ASN A 98 12.44 -7.16 -1.76
C ASN A 98 12.33 -8.63 -2.20
N ASP A 99 11.19 -9.28 -1.96
CA ASP A 99 10.94 -10.66 -2.40
C ASP A 99 11.10 -10.80 -3.92
N THR A 100 10.65 -9.79 -4.67
CA THR A 100 10.81 -9.75 -6.14
C THR A 100 12.26 -9.58 -6.56
N LEU A 101 13.02 -8.72 -5.87
CA LEU A 101 14.45 -8.57 -6.15
C LEU A 101 15.22 -9.86 -5.83
N GLU A 102 14.91 -10.54 -4.73
CA GLU A 102 15.53 -11.82 -4.38
C GLU A 102 15.26 -12.90 -5.44
N GLU A 103 14.03 -12.97 -5.98
CA GLU A 103 13.67 -13.84 -7.10
C GLU A 103 14.56 -13.54 -8.33
N MET A 104 14.66 -12.26 -8.72
CA MET A 104 15.49 -11.83 -9.86
C MET A 104 16.98 -12.10 -9.65
N GLU A 105 17.50 -11.90 -8.44
CA GLU A 105 18.89 -12.19 -8.10
C GLU A 105 19.20 -13.69 -8.27
N GLY A 106 18.31 -14.56 -7.82
CA GLY A 106 18.42 -16.01 -8.03
C GLY A 106 18.43 -16.41 -9.52
N GLU A 107 17.62 -15.73 -10.32
CA GLU A 107 17.59 -15.90 -11.77
C GLU A 107 18.90 -15.43 -12.43
N LEU A 108 19.41 -14.26 -12.06
CA LEU A 108 20.71 -13.74 -12.54
C LEU A 108 21.86 -14.69 -12.19
N ALA A 109 21.91 -15.19 -10.95
CA ALA A 109 22.92 -16.14 -10.52
C ALA A 109 22.90 -17.44 -11.36
N SER A 110 21.74 -17.83 -11.88
CA SER A 110 21.60 -18.96 -12.79
C SER A 110 22.10 -18.66 -14.20
N ILE A 111 21.91 -17.44 -14.69
CA ILE A 111 22.42 -16.96 -15.98
C ILE A 111 23.95 -16.82 -15.96
N ASP A 112 24.51 -16.26 -14.90
CA ASP A 112 25.96 -16.03 -14.78
C ASP A 112 26.77 -17.33 -14.82
N LYS A 113 26.21 -18.42 -14.29
CA LYS A 113 26.81 -19.76 -14.37
C LYS A 113 26.94 -20.27 -15.81
N LYS A 114 26.09 -19.82 -16.74
CA LYS A 114 26.07 -20.29 -18.13
C LYS A 114 27.10 -19.59 -19.02
N LYS A 115 27.75 -18.52 -18.55
CA LYS A 115 28.84 -17.78 -19.25
C LYS A 115 28.51 -17.45 -20.70
N TYR A 116 27.35 -16.82 -20.93
CA TYR A 116 26.92 -16.43 -22.27
C TYR A 116 27.87 -15.40 -22.92
N SER A 117 27.97 -15.47 -24.26
CA SER A 117 28.76 -14.55 -25.07
C SER A 117 28.00 -14.15 -26.34
N GLY A 118 28.48 -13.10 -27.02
CA GLY A 118 27.81 -12.54 -28.19
C GLY A 118 26.40 -12.03 -27.87
N PRO A 119 25.40 -12.20 -28.77
CA PRO A 119 24.05 -11.68 -28.56
C PRO A 119 23.35 -12.20 -27.30
N LYS A 120 23.70 -13.41 -26.83
CA LYS A 120 23.19 -13.94 -25.55
C LYS A 120 23.85 -13.26 -24.34
N GLY A 121 25.13 -12.86 -24.48
CA GLY A 121 25.84 -12.05 -23.49
C GLY A 121 25.23 -10.65 -23.35
N ASP A 122 24.84 -10.03 -24.46
CA ASP A 122 24.17 -8.71 -24.44
C ASP A 122 22.83 -8.78 -23.69
N LYS A 123 22.03 -9.82 -23.93
CA LYS A 123 20.78 -10.06 -23.18
C LYS A 123 21.03 -10.32 -21.69
N ALA A 124 22.08 -11.08 -21.35
CA ALA A 124 22.43 -11.33 -19.95
C ALA A 124 22.82 -10.02 -19.25
N LYS A 125 23.60 -9.16 -19.92
CA LYS A 125 23.92 -7.82 -19.40
C LYS A 125 22.66 -6.96 -19.23
N HIS A 126 21.71 -7.04 -20.16
CA HIS A 126 20.45 -6.30 -20.05
C HIS A 126 19.61 -6.71 -18.82
N LEU A 127 19.62 -8.00 -18.45
CA LEU A 127 18.98 -8.45 -17.21
C LEU A 127 19.61 -7.82 -15.98
N HIS A 128 20.95 -7.77 -15.91
CA HIS A 128 21.67 -7.08 -14.82
C HIS A 128 21.33 -5.59 -14.77
N GLU A 129 21.25 -4.91 -15.92
CA GLU A 129 20.87 -3.49 -15.98
C GLU A 129 19.45 -3.25 -15.44
N ILE A 130 18.49 -4.13 -15.74
CA ILE A 130 17.12 -4.02 -15.19
C ILE A 130 17.14 -4.24 -13.67
N TYR A 131 17.87 -5.26 -13.19
CA TYR A 131 17.98 -5.54 -11.76
C TYR A 131 18.63 -4.38 -10.99
N ASP A 132 19.74 -3.84 -11.48
CA ASP A 132 20.44 -2.71 -10.85
C ASP A 132 19.54 -1.46 -10.76
N GLN A 133 18.76 -1.19 -11.81
CA GLN A 133 17.78 -0.11 -11.81
C GLN A 133 16.71 -0.31 -10.73
N LEU A 134 16.10 -1.50 -10.68
CA LEU A 134 15.06 -1.81 -9.70
C LEU A 134 15.61 -1.80 -8.27
N SER A 135 16.79 -2.39 -8.05
CA SER A 135 17.45 -2.42 -6.75
C SER A 135 17.72 -1.01 -6.24
N SER A 136 18.29 -0.13 -7.07
CA SER A 136 18.54 1.27 -6.70
C SER A 136 17.26 2.04 -6.34
N ILE A 137 16.14 1.77 -7.02
CA ILE A 137 14.85 2.39 -6.73
C ILE A 137 14.32 1.91 -5.36
N VAL A 138 14.39 0.61 -5.09
CA VAL A 138 13.95 0.03 -3.81
C VAL A 138 14.82 0.53 -2.65
N GLU A 139 16.14 0.62 -2.83
CA GLU A 139 17.05 1.21 -1.84
C GLU A 139 16.71 2.68 -1.55
N LYS A 140 16.46 3.48 -2.60
CA LYS A 140 16.05 4.88 -2.43
C LYS A 140 14.76 4.97 -1.61
N PHE A 141 13.76 4.18 -1.96
CA PHE A 141 12.48 4.14 -1.24
C PHE A 141 12.64 3.70 0.24
N ALA A 142 13.45 2.68 0.50
CA ALA A 142 13.77 2.24 1.85
C ALA A 142 14.44 3.34 2.70
N SER A 143 15.11 4.30 2.06
CA SER A 143 15.78 5.41 2.73
C SER A 143 14.88 6.62 2.99
N THR A 144 13.97 6.97 2.07
CA THR A 144 13.20 8.23 2.15
C THR A 144 11.88 8.11 2.91
N HIS A 145 11.27 6.92 2.94
CA HIS A 145 9.94 6.71 3.52
C HIS A 145 8.85 7.64 2.95
N GLU A 146 9.07 8.24 1.77
CA GLU A 146 8.12 9.12 1.11
C GLU A 146 7.12 8.33 0.27
N HIS A 147 5.83 8.68 0.39
CA HIS A 147 4.76 8.01 -0.35
C HIS A 147 4.92 8.13 -1.88
N ASN A 148 5.44 9.26 -2.38
CA ASN A 148 5.68 9.43 -3.82
C ASN A 148 6.79 8.50 -4.34
N ASP A 149 7.85 8.27 -3.55
CA ASP A 149 8.91 7.33 -3.90
C ASP A 149 8.39 5.88 -3.88
N PHE A 150 7.45 5.56 -2.98
CA PHE A 150 6.77 4.26 -2.94
C PHE A 150 5.99 3.97 -4.22
N GLU A 151 5.09 4.89 -4.61
CA GLU A 151 4.27 4.71 -5.81
C GLU A 151 5.14 4.62 -7.06
N LEU A 152 6.23 5.40 -7.12
CA LEU A 152 7.21 5.31 -8.19
C LEU A 152 7.89 3.94 -8.23
N ALA A 153 8.30 3.40 -7.07
CA ALA A 153 8.93 2.09 -6.96
C ALA A 153 8.01 0.96 -7.41
N LEU A 154 6.76 0.96 -6.96
CA LEU A 154 5.76 -0.02 -7.40
C LEU A 154 5.54 0.03 -8.91
N LYS A 155 5.35 1.24 -9.47
CA LYS A 155 5.12 1.41 -10.90
C LYS A 155 6.30 0.93 -11.74
N GLN A 156 7.54 1.26 -11.33
CA GLN A 156 8.74 0.80 -12.03
C GLN A 156 8.87 -0.73 -11.97
N MET A 157 8.53 -1.34 -10.83
CA MET A 157 8.51 -2.79 -10.69
C MET A 157 7.49 -3.44 -11.65
N GLU A 158 6.28 -2.90 -11.74
CA GLU A 158 5.24 -3.37 -12.67
C GLU A 158 5.67 -3.27 -14.14
N GLU A 159 6.44 -2.23 -14.50
CA GLU A 159 6.91 -2.01 -15.87
C GLU A 159 8.13 -2.87 -16.25
N LEU A 160 9.06 -3.10 -15.31
CA LEU A 160 10.34 -3.74 -15.57
C LEU A 160 10.35 -5.24 -15.28
N LYS A 161 9.59 -5.72 -14.28
CA LYS A 161 9.50 -7.16 -13.96
C LYS A 161 9.11 -8.01 -15.18
N PRO A 162 8.07 -7.68 -15.96
CA PRO A 162 7.70 -8.48 -17.13
C PRO A 162 8.80 -8.53 -18.20
N LYS A 163 9.54 -7.43 -18.39
CA LYS A 163 10.65 -7.35 -19.36
C LYS A 163 11.82 -8.23 -18.92
N PHE A 164 12.13 -8.21 -17.62
CA PHE A 164 13.12 -9.09 -17.02
C PHE A 164 12.76 -10.56 -17.25
N MET A 165 11.56 -10.98 -16.85
CA MET A 165 11.10 -12.37 -16.99
C MET A 165 11.09 -12.85 -18.44
N LEU A 166 10.65 -12.00 -19.38
CA LEU A 166 10.65 -12.34 -20.80
C LEU A 166 12.07 -12.58 -21.32
N THR A 167 13.00 -11.67 -21.00
CA THR A 167 14.40 -11.79 -21.41
C THR A 167 15.08 -13.00 -20.75
N TYR A 168 14.77 -13.28 -19.48
CA TYR A 168 15.25 -14.47 -18.78
C TYR A 168 14.77 -15.75 -19.46
N ASN A 169 13.47 -15.86 -19.77
CA ASN A 169 12.90 -17.04 -20.41
C ASN A 169 13.51 -17.29 -21.80
N GLU A 170 13.78 -16.24 -22.58
CA GLU A 170 14.48 -16.35 -23.87
C GLU A 170 15.92 -16.86 -23.73
N LEU A 171 16.59 -16.55 -22.62
CA LEU A 171 17.94 -17.04 -22.32
C LEU A 171 17.94 -18.42 -21.66
N ALA A 172 16.87 -18.78 -20.96
CA ALA A 172 16.73 -20.07 -20.29
C ALA A 172 16.32 -21.20 -21.24
N SER A 173 15.67 -20.86 -22.37
CA SER A 173 15.28 -21.75 -23.47
C SER A 173 16.47 -22.16 -24.35
#